data_AF-A0A940Q3R9-F1
#
_entry.id   AF-A0A940Q3R9-F1
#
_cell.length_a   1.000
_cell.length_b   1.000
_cell.length_c   1.000
_cell.angle_alpha   90.00
_cell.angle_beta   90.00
_cell.angle_gamma   90.00
#
_symmetry.space_group_name_H-M   'P 1'
#
loop_
_entity.id
_entity.type
_entity.pdbx_description
1 polymer ?
#
loop_
_entity_poly.entity_id
_entity_poly.type
_entity_poly.pdbx_seq_one_letter_code
_entity_poly.pdbx_strand_id
1 'polypeptide(L)'
;MFKFVTGDLLKSDAYALVNTVNCEGYMGKGIAYQFKMQYPEMYKDYEKLCKSNRLIPGKLHCYDTGDKIIINFPTKNKWREKSKMEYIISGLDALIEIIRENNISSIAIPPLGSGNGGLVWSDVKAIIIQKLESISEQVDILIYEPSHNFRAVSADEPKLSLSALVLMNIKFNLSKERFNKISLQQTAYFMNILSGTDYFHFKKAQYGPCDHSIEVISTNIQAYQRYHNVNTTEEAYTILMKKLVSRTTQEKLEFYIPFIKQAAAFTNNLESIQAVEGAGTALYLIQQNVNLKLSDIIKQFKMWSEDKAARFSEESIISAVNSLEAFGFIEDTFLGYTIKPHRTQ
;
A
#
# COMPACT_ATOMS: atom_id res chain seq x y z
N MET A 1 1.11 34.68 -9.25
CA MET A 1 2.37 34.05 -9.76
C MET A 1 2.34 32.56 -9.44
N PHE A 2 2.98 31.68 -10.23
CA PHE A 2 3.09 30.26 -9.87
C PHE A 2 4.22 30.02 -8.85
N LYS A 3 3.93 29.27 -7.80
CA LYS A 3 4.91 28.74 -6.84
C LYS A 3 4.79 27.23 -6.76
N PHE A 4 5.85 26.51 -7.05
CA PHE A 4 5.91 25.06 -6.87
C PHE A 4 6.45 24.76 -5.48
N VAL A 5 5.67 24.03 -4.69
CA VAL A 5 5.96 23.78 -3.28
C VAL A 5 5.78 22.31 -2.92
N THR A 6 6.37 21.90 -1.81
CA THR A 6 6.13 20.59 -1.18
C THR A 6 5.72 20.81 0.27
N GLY A 7 4.96 19.88 0.84
CA GLY A 7 4.48 19.97 2.23
C GLY A 7 2.98 19.72 2.36
N ASP A 8 2.41 20.20 3.47
CA ASP A 8 0.98 20.04 3.77
C ASP A 8 0.14 21.12 3.10
N LEU A 9 -0.75 20.74 2.19
CA LEU A 9 -1.67 21.68 1.56
C LEU A 9 -2.67 22.25 2.58
N LEU A 10 -3.08 21.48 3.58
CA LEU A 10 -4.05 21.96 4.58
C LEU A 10 -3.47 23.03 5.51
N LYS A 11 -2.14 23.17 5.55
CA LYS A 11 -1.44 24.24 6.27
C LYS A 11 -1.09 25.44 5.38
N SER A 12 -1.56 25.46 4.13
CA SER A 12 -1.30 26.57 3.24
C SER A 12 -1.99 27.85 3.75
N ASP A 13 -1.27 28.96 3.73
CA ASP A 13 -1.82 30.29 4.01
C ASP A 13 -2.70 30.81 2.86
N ALA A 14 -2.77 30.11 1.73
CA ALA A 14 -3.65 30.46 0.62
C ALA A 14 -5.11 30.61 1.08
N TYR A 15 -5.81 31.58 0.48
CA TYR A 15 -7.21 31.85 0.78
C TYR A 15 -8.12 30.70 0.33
N ALA A 16 -7.85 30.11 -0.84
CA ALA A 16 -8.57 28.95 -1.34
C ALA A 16 -7.72 27.67 -1.30
N LEU A 17 -8.33 26.56 -0.89
CA LEU A 17 -7.70 25.24 -0.84
C LEU A 17 -8.47 24.27 -1.73
N VAL A 18 -7.78 23.63 -2.67
CA VAL A 18 -8.39 22.63 -3.55
C VAL A 18 -8.33 21.24 -2.92
N ASN A 19 -9.50 20.63 -2.76
CA ASN A 19 -9.67 19.23 -2.34
C ASN A 19 -10.01 18.34 -3.54
N THR A 20 -9.35 17.20 -3.71
CA THR A 20 -9.68 16.27 -4.81
C THR A 20 -10.71 15.24 -4.37
N VAL A 21 -11.87 15.20 -5.03
CA VAL A 21 -13.01 14.37 -4.60
C VAL A 21 -13.51 13.43 -5.71
N ASN A 22 -14.46 12.56 -5.35
CA ASN A 22 -15.30 11.82 -6.31
C ASN A 22 -16.71 12.41 -6.32
N CYS A 23 -17.62 11.83 -7.10
CA CYS A 23 -19.02 12.29 -7.19
C CYS A 23 -19.99 11.42 -6.38
N GLU A 24 -19.50 10.42 -5.65
CA GLU A 24 -20.31 9.45 -4.89
C GLU A 24 -20.39 9.77 -3.38
N GLY A 25 -19.81 10.87 -2.93
CA GLY A 25 -19.89 11.31 -1.53
C GLY A 25 -18.87 10.66 -0.58
N TYR A 26 -17.88 9.92 -1.11
CA TYR A 26 -16.87 9.26 -0.27
C TYR A 26 -15.59 10.09 -0.13
N MET A 27 -15.13 10.32 1.09
CA MET A 27 -13.80 10.88 1.38
C MET A 27 -13.03 9.93 2.32
N GLY A 28 -12.62 8.76 1.81
CA GLY A 28 -12.09 7.67 2.64
C GLY A 28 -10.57 7.51 2.66
N LYS A 29 -9.81 8.23 1.82
CA LYS A 29 -8.34 8.14 1.76
C LYS A 29 -7.70 9.39 1.17
N GLY A 30 -6.38 9.54 1.40
CA GLY A 30 -5.58 10.62 0.83
C GLY A 30 -6.03 12.00 1.33
N ILE A 31 -5.80 13.02 0.51
CA ILE A 31 -6.09 14.42 0.88
C ILE A 31 -7.57 14.65 1.19
N ALA A 32 -8.50 14.01 0.48
CA ALA A 32 -9.94 14.12 0.73
C ALA A 32 -10.32 13.70 2.15
N TYR A 33 -9.72 12.63 2.66
CA TYR A 33 -9.95 12.20 4.03
C TYR A 33 -9.48 13.24 5.05
N GLN A 34 -8.34 13.90 4.79
CA GLN A 34 -7.84 14.97 5.66
C GLN A 34 -8.79 16.17 5.67
N PHE A 35 -9.27 16.59 4.50
CA PHE A 35 -10.30 17.63 4.42
C PHE A 35 -11.58 17.26 5.16
N LYS A 36 -12.03 15.99 5.08
CA LYS A 36 -13.19 15.51 5.86
C LYS A 36 -12.97 15.60 7.37
N MET A 37 -11.75 15.29 7.84
CA MET A 37 -11.44 15.37 9.28
C MET A 37 -11.33 16.82 9.77
N GLN A 38 -10.72 17.71 8.98
CA GLN A 38 -10.52 19.11 9.36
C GLN A 38 -11.79 19.97 9.15
N TYR A 39 -12.61 19.65 8.15
CA TYR A 39 -13.81 20.40 7.78
C TYR A 39 -15.03 19.47 7.70
N PRO A 40 -15.53 18.94 8.84
CA PRO A 40 -16.61 17.96 8.86
C PRO A 40 -17.95 18.51 8.32
N GLU A 41 -18.24 19.80 8.52
CA GLU A 41 -19.46 20.42 7.98
C GLU A 41 -19.41 20.57 6.45
N MET A 42 -18.24 20.94 5.91
CA MET A 42 -18.00 20.92 4.45
C MET A 42 -18.26 19.53 3.87
N TYR A 43 -17.80 18.48 4.56
CA TYR A 43 -18.04 17.11 4.11
C TYR A 43 -19.53 16.75 4.09
N LYS A 44 -20.31 17.15 5.10
CA LYS A 44 -21.77 16.91 5.13
C LYS A 44 -22.47 17.56 3.94
N ASP A 45 -22.09 18.79 3.60
CA ASP A 45 -22.68 19.50 2.46
C ASP A 45 -22.30 18.87 1.12
N TYR A 46 -21.01 18.54 0.95
CA TYR A 46 -20.52 17.77 -0.19
C TYR A 46 -21.24 16.42 -0.34
N GLU A 47 -21.45 15.68 0.74
CA GLU A 47 -22.10 14.36 0.71
C GLU A 47 -23.57 14.50 0.27
N LYS A 48 -24.28 15.51 0.79
CA LYS A 48 -25.66 15.82 0.38
C LYS A 48 -25.73 16.17 -1.10
N LEU A 49 -24.77 16.95 -1.61
CA LEU A 49 -24.70 17.31 -3.02
C LEU A 49 -24.48 16.08 -3.91
N CYS A 50 -23.56 15.18 -3.51
CA CYS A 50 -23.31 13.91 -4.20
C CYS A 50 -24.56 13.00 -4.20
N LYS A 51 -25.22 12.83 -3.06
CA LYS A 51 -26.44 12.02 -2.93
C LYS A 51 -27.59 12.52 -3.82
N SER A 52 -27.60 13.82 -4.11
CA SER A 52 -28.56 14.43 -5.05
C SER A 52 -28.13 14.38 -6.52
N ASN A 53 -27.03 13.68 -6.86
CA ASN A 53 -26.45 13.61 -8.22
C ASN A 53 -26.15 14.98 -8.84
N ARG A 54 -25.91 16.00 -8.01
CA ARG A 54 -25.67 17.39 -8.47
C ARG A 54 -24.20 17.73 -8.64
N LEU A 55 -23.29 16.85 -8.20
CA LEU A 55 -21.85 16.97 -8.40
C LEU A 55 -21.42 15.95 -9.45
N ILE A 56 -20.75 16.42 -10.50
CA ILE A 56 -20.21 15.63 -11.62
C ILE A 56 -18.85 16.21 -12.03
N PRO A 57 -17.99 15.46 -12.74
CA PRO A 57 -16.76 16.04 -13.30
C PRO A 57 -17.04 17.30 -14.13
N GLY A 58 -16.19 18.32 -13.97
CA GLY A 58 -16.37 19.64 -14.57
C GLY A 58 -17.26 20.60 -13.75
N LYS A 59 -17.88 20.14 -12.66
CA LYS A 59 -18.63 21.00 -11.74
C LYS A 59 -18.00 20.96 -10.35
N LEU A 60 -17.52 22.10 -9.87
CA LEU A 60 -16.88 22.18 -8.55
C LEU A 60 -17.89 22.52 -7.46
N HIS A 61 -17.55 22.17 -6.22
CA HIS A 61 -18.31 22.52 -5.03
C HIS A 61 -17.46 23.39 -4.09
N CYS A 62 -17.87 24.65 -3.93
CA CYS A 62 -17.22 25.60 -3.04
C CYS A 62 -17.92 25.61 -1.68
N TYR A 63 -17.12 25.61 -0.61
CA TYR A 63 -17.59 25.75 0.75
C TYR A 63 -16.77 26.83 1.45
N ASP A 64 -17.46 27.86 1.94
CA ASP A 64 -16.85 28.95 2.69
C ASP A 64 -16.77 28.58 4.19
N THR A 65 -15.57 28.65 4.76
CA THR A 65 -15.34 28.39 6.19
C THR A 65 -15.34 29.66 7.02
N GLY A 66 -15.56 30.83 6.42
CA GLY A 66 -15.37 32.16 7.00
C GLY A 66 -13.96 32.70 6.73
N ASP A 67 -12.95 31.87 6.99
CA ASP A 67 -11.53 32.27 6.87
C ASP A 67 -10.89 31.84 5.54
N LYS A 68 -11.43 30.78 4.92
CA LYS A 68 -10.92 30.15 3.71
C LYS A 68 -12.06 29.62 2.85
N ILE A 69 -11.78 29.43 1.56
CA ILE A 69 -12.69 28.73 0.64
C ILE A 69 -12.13 27.33 0.35
N ILE A 70 -12.93 26.29 0.62
CA ILE A 70 -12.59 24.92 0.24
C ILE A 70 -13.27 24.60 -1.10
N ILE A 71 -12.46 24.27 -2.11
CA ILE A 71 -12.96 23.95 -3.46
C ILE A 71 -12.82 22.45 -3.67
N ASN A 72 -13.94 21.74 -3.61
CA ASN A 72 -14.01 20.32 -3.90
C ASN A 72 -14.02 20.12 -5.42
N PHE A 73 -12.92 19.57 -5.92
CA PHE A 73 -12.64 19.33 -7.32
C PHE A 73 -12.84 17.85 -7.68
N PRO A 74 -13.89 17.49 -8.43
CA PRO A 74 -14.12 16.11 -8.81
C PRO A 74 -13.07 15.63 -9.81
N THR A 75 -12.13 14.81 -9.33
CA THR A 75 -11.12 14.15 -10.16
C THR A 75 -11.53 12.74 -10.55
N LYS A 76 -12.66 12.26 -10.03
CA LYS A 76 -13.25 10.96 -10.35
C LYS A 76 -14.76 11.07 -10.38
N ASN A 77 -15.39 10.27 -11.24
CA ASN A 77 -16.82 10.06 -11.15
C ASN A 77 -17.12 9.11 -9.97
N LYS A 78 -16.64 7.86 -10.06
CA LYS A 78 -16.74 6.88 -8.97
C LYS A 78 -15.42 6.72 -8.21
N TRP A 79 -15.49 6.45 -6.91
CA TRP A 79 -14.27 6.39 -6.08
C TRP A 79 -13.34 5.21 -6.42
N ARG A 80 -13.89 4.11 -6.92
CA ARG A 80 -13.15 2.90 -7.35
C ARG A 80 -12.49 3.05 -8.72
N GLU A 81 -12.95 3.98 -9.55
CA GLU A 81 -12.45 4.18 -10.92
C GLU A 81 -11.16 5.03 -10.93
N LYS A 82 -10.45 5.03 -12.06
CA LYS A 82 -9.30 5.91 -12.29
C LYS A 82 -9.75 7.34 -12.63
N SER A 83 -8.86 8.30 -12.42
CA SER A 83 -9.07 9.67 -12.90
C SER A 83 -8.86 9.70 -14.41
N LYS A 84 -9.39 10.73 -15.07
CA LYS A 84 -9.19 10.97 -16.51
C LYS A 84 -8.75 12.41 -16.73
N MET A 85 -7.94 12.65 -17.76
CA MET A 85 -7.51 14.01 -18.10
C MET A 85 -8.69 14.93 -18.43
N GLU A 86 -9.75 14.41 -19.05
CA GLU A 86 -10.98 15.17 -19.34
C GLU A 86 -11.64 15.78 -18.08
N TYR A 87 -11.55 15.11 -16.94
CA TYR A 87 -12.07 15.61 -15.66
C TYR A 87 -11.21 16.77 -15.13
N ILE A 88 -9.89 16.71 -15.35
CA ILE A 88 -8.97 17.75 -14.92
C ILE A 88 -9.14 19.00 -15.78
N ILE A 89 -9.23 18.83 -17.09
CA ILE A 89 -9.40 19.94 -18.05
C ILE A 89 -10.70 20.70 -17.75
N SER A 90 -11.84 19.98 -17.73
CA SER A 90 -13.13 20.60 -17.46
C SER A 90 -13.23 21.20 -16.05
N GLY A 91 -12.63 20.56 -15.04
CA GLY A 91 -12.60 21.11 -13.69
C GLY A 91 -11.73 22.36 -13.56
N LEU A 92 -10.63 22.47 -14.33
CA LEU A 92 -9.80 23.69 -14.36
C LEU A 92 -10.53 24.84 -15.05
N ASP A 93 -11.31 24.57 -16.09
CA ASP A 93 -12.17 25.58 -16.72
C ASP A 93 -13.18 26.14 -15.71
N ALA A 94 -13.85 25.27 -14.95
CA ALA A 94 -14.75 25.70 -13.88
C ALA A 94 -14.02 26.41 -12.72
N LEU A 95 -12.78 26.02 -12.44
CA LEU A 95 -11.97 26.64 -11.38
C LEU A 95 -11.66 28.10 -11.68
N ILE A 96 -11.34 28.43 -12.94
CA ILE A 96 -11.04 29.80 -13.37
C ILE A 96 -12.24 30.72 -13.13
N GLU A 97 -13.45 30.26 -13.47
CA GLU A 97 -14.67 31.03 -13.23
C GLU A 97 -14.92 31.25 -11.74
N ILE A 98 -14.77 30.20 -10.92
CA ILE A 98 -14.88 30.30 -9.46
C ILE A 98 -13.87 31.28 -8.87
N ILE A 99 -12.63 31.28 -9.35
CA ILE A 99 -11.59 32.20 -8.90
C ILE A 99 -12.00 33.65 -9.16
N ARG A 100 -12.56 33.93 -10.33
CA ARG A 100 -13.04 35.28 -10.69
C ARG A 100 -14.26 35.68 -9.87
N GLU A 101 -15.28 34.83 -9.82
CA GLU A 101 -16.55 35.11 -9.11
C GLU A 101 -16.35 35.36 -7.62
N ASN A 102 -15.41 34.64 -6.99
CA ASN A 102 -15.16 34.73 -5.56
C ASN A 102 -13.96 35.64 -5.22
N ASN A 103 -13.39 36.36 -6.19
CA ASN A 103 -12.23 37.24 -6.02
C ASN A 103 -11.06 36.56 -5.27
N ILE A 104 -10.76 35.31 -5.63
CA ILE A 104 -9.74 34.50 -4.94
C ILE A 104 -8.35 35.06 -5.25
N SER A 105 -7.69 35.62 -4.24
CA SER A 105 -6.35 36.22 -4.36
C SER A 105 -5.21 35.21 -4.29
N SER A 106 -5.42 34.07 -3.63
CA SER A 106 -4.44 32.99 -3.53
C SER A 106 -5.09 31.62 -3.43
N ILE A 107 -4.50 30.62 -4.09
CA ILE A 107 -5.04 29.26 -4.17
C ILE A 107 -3.94 28.22 -4.05
N ALA A 108 -4.19 27.17 -3.25
CA ALA A 108 -3.34 26.00 -3.15
C ALA A 108 -3.96 24.79 -3.88
N ILE A 109 -3.20 24.20 -4.81
CA ILE A 109 -3.66 23.14 -5.71
C ILE A 109 -2.80 21.87 -5.51
N PRO A 110 -3.40 20.70 -5.18
CA PRO A 110 -2.67 19.44 -5.08
C PRO A 110 -2.42 18.78 -6.44
N PRO A 111 -1.68 17.66 -6.51
CA PRO A 111 -1.52 16.88 -7.74
C PRO A 111 -2.84 16.25 -8.22
N LEU A 112 -3.59 16.97 -9.04
CA LEU A 112 -4.95 16.61 -9.45
C LEU A 112 -4.98 15.25 -10.17
N GLY A 113 -5.56 14.23 -9.53
CA GLY A 113 -5.74 12.91 -10.14
C GLY A 113 -4.46 12.07 -10.32
N SER A 114 -3.26 12.57 -9.99
CA SER A 114 -2.00 11.83 -10.24
C SER A 114 -1.65 10.76 -9.20
N GLY A 115 -2.19 10.86 -7.98
CA GLY A 115 -2.00 9.84 -6.92
C GLY A 115 -2.99 8.68 -7.05
N ASN A 116 -4.04 8.70 -6.23
CA ASN A 116 -5.10 7.68 -6.25
C ASN A 116 -5.85 7.58 -7.59
N GLY A 117 -5.76 8.61 -8.44
CA GLY A 117 -6.37 8.63 -9.77
C GLY A 117 -5.51 8.00 -10.86
N GLY A 118 -4.19 7.89 -10.66
CA GLY A 118 -3.26 7.22 -11.58
C GLY A 118 -2.85 8.02 -12.82
N LEU A 119 -3.13 9.33 -12.90
CA LEU A 119 -2.63 10.18 -13.98
C LEU A 119 -1.13 10.44 -13.82
N VAL A 120 -0.42 10.62 -14.94
CA VAL A 120 1.00 11.01 -14.91
C VAL A 120 1.11 12.47 -14.48
N TRP A 121 1.90 12.75 -13.44
CA TRP A 121 1.99 14.11 -12.86
C TRP A 121 2.53 15.15 -13.85
N SER A 122 3.54 14.81 -14.67
CA SER A 122 4.09 15.75 -15.67
C SER A 122 3.00 16.30 -16.60
N ASP A 123 2.09 15.42 -17.03
CA ASP A 123 1.04 15.76 -17.97
C ASP A 123 -0.04 16.62 -17.30
N VAL A 124 -0.43 16.27 -16.08
CA VAL A 124 -1.35 17.07 -15.26
C VAL A 124 -0.77 18.45 -14.96
N LYS A 125 0.51 18.52 -14.56
CA LYS A 125 1.21 19.78 -14.27
C LYS A 125 1.23 20.70 -15.49
N ALA A 126 1.54 20.17 -16.67
CA ALA A 126 1.53 20.93 -17.91
C ALA A 126 0.15 21.55 -18.20
N ILE A 127 -0.92 20.78 -18.02
CA ILE A 127 -2.30 21.27 -18.21
C ILE A 127 -2.69 22.33 -17.16
N ILE A 128 -2.31 22.16 -15.88
CA ILE A 128 -2.57 23.15 -14.84
C ILE A 128 -1.91 24.49 -15.19
N ILE A 129 -0.61 24.45 -15.56
CA ILE A 129 0.13 25.66 -15.94
C ILE A 129 -0.54 26.32 -17.14
N GLN A 130 -0.81 25.56 -18.21
CA GLN A 130 -1.43 26.07 -19.42
C GLN A 130 -2.79 26.74 -19.15
N LYS A 131 -3.67 26.11 -18.35
CA LYS A 131 -5.01 26.64 -18.08
C LYS A 131 -4.99 27.89 -17.20
N LEU A 132 -4.15 27.89 -16.16
CA LEU A 132 -4.15 28.95 -15.16
C LEU A 132 -3.18 30.10 -15.48
N GLU A 133 -2.41 30.01 -16.57
CA GLU A 133 -1.45 31.05 -16.98
C GLU A 133 -2.10 32.44 -17.08
N SER A 134 -3.28 32.51 -17.72
CA SER A 134 -4.01 33.77 -17.95
C SER A 134 -4.44 34.52 -16.68
N ILE A 135 -4.53 33.83 -15.54
CA ILE A 135 -4.89 34.44 -14.24
C ILE A 135 -3.70 34.52 -13.29
N SER A 136 -2.55 33.97 -13.69
CA SER A 136 -1.38 33.82 -12.82
C SER A 136 -0.69 35.14 -12.49
N GLU A 137 -0.99 36.25 -13.17
CA GLU A 137 -0.48 37.57 -12.81
C GLU A 137 -1.22 38.19 -11.62
N GLN A 138 -2.49 37.82 -11.42
CA GLN A 138 -3.38 38.42 -10.41
C GLN A 138 -3.59 37.53 -9.20
N VAL A 139 -3.36 36.22 -9.35
CA VAL A 139 -3.61 35.21 -8.32
C VAL A 139 -2.31 34.51 -7.95
N ASP A 140 -2.06 34.36 -6.66
CA ASP A 140 -0.96 33.53 -6.17
C ASP A 140 -1.35 32.06 -6.19
N ILE A 141 -0.76 31.30 -7.11
CA ILE A 141 -1.09 29.89 -7.35
C ILE A 141 0.03 29.01 -6.81
N LEU A 142 -0.25 28.34 -5.69
CA LEU A 142 0.65 27.39 -5.05
C LEU A 142 0.34 25.99 -5.55
N ILE A 143 1.22 25.42 -6.37
CA ILE A 143 1.10 24.05 -6.86
C ILE A 143 1.92 23.14 -5.95
N TYR A 144 1.23 22.31 -5.18
CA TYR A 144 1.84 21.30 -4.34
C TYR A 144 2.26 20.12 -5.22
N GLU A 145 3.56 19.88 -5.32
CA GLU A 145 4.10 18.77 -6.09
C GLU A 145 3.94 17.45 -5.33
N PRO A 146 3.77 16.32 -6.04
CA PRO A 146 3.75 15.01 -5.43
C PRO A 146 5.14 14.74 -4.83
N SER A 147 5.26 14.98 -3.55
CA SER A 147 6.42 14.52 -2.79
C SER A 147 6.23 13.03 -2.50
N HIS A 148 7.29 12.24 -2.69
CA HIS A 148 7.31 10.85 -2.25
C HIS A 148 7.08 10.70 -0.73
N ASN A 149 7.20 11.81 0.03
CA ASN A 149 7.24 11.84 1.49
C ASN A 149 6.05 12.51 2.19
N PHE A 150 5.14 13.20 1.49
CA PHE A 150 3.96 13.80 2.16
C PHE A 150 2.71 12.94 1.95
N ARG A 151 2.57 11.93 2.82
CA ARG A 151 1.32 11.19 3.02
C ARG A 151 0.89 11.42 4.47
N ALA A 152 -0.33 11.91 4.64
CA ALA A 152 -1.01 12.19 5.91
C ALA A 152 -0.51 11.35 7.08
N VAL A 153 -0.06 12.03 8.14
CA VAL A 153 -0.01 11.44 9.49
C VAL A 153 -1.46 11.31 9.95
N SER A 154 -1.89 10.11 10.32
CA SER A 154 -3.21 9.90 10.95
C SER A 154 -3.27 10.70 12.26
N ALA A 155 -4.41 11.33 12.56
CA ALA A 155 -4.60 12.06 13.82
C ALA A 155 -4.40 11.12 15.03
N ASP A 156 -4.80 9.86 14.88
CA ASP A 156 -4.55 8.80 15.84
C ASP A 156 -3.33 7.95 15.44
N GLU A 157 -2.54 7.56 16.43
CA GLU A 157 -1.43 6.64 16.24
C GLU A 157 -1.91 5.26 15.72
N PRO A 158 -1.34 4.73 14.63
CA PRO A 158 -1.67 3.39 14.16
C PRO A 158 -1.40 2.33 15.23
N LYS A 159 -2.42 1.56 15.61
CA LYS A 159 -2.28 0.48 16.59
C LYS A 159 -1.57 -0.70 15.96
N LEU A 160 -0.32 -0.92 16.37
CA LEU A 160 0.48 -2.08 15.99
C LEU A 160 0.56 -3.08 17.14
N SER A 161 0.72 -4.36 16.79
CA SER A 161 0.82 -5.48 17.73
C SER A 161 2.12 -6.27 17.51
N LEU A 162 2.28 -7.40 18.22
CA LEU A 162 3.38 -8.33 18.03
C LEU A 162 3.60 -8.73 16.56
N SER A 163 2.53 -8.88 15.77
CA SER A 163 2.66 -9.24 14.35
C SER A 163 3.42 -8.21 13.53
N ALA A 164 3.35 -6.93 13.91
CA ALA A 164 4.17 -5.90 13.28
C ALA A 164 5.66 -6.09 13.61
N LEU A 165 5.99 -6.43 14.86
CA LEU A 165 7.36 -6.72 15.28
C LEU A 165 7.93 -7.95 14.56
N VAL A 166 7.12 -9.00 14.37
CA VAL A 166 7.48 -10.19 13.58
C VAL A 166 7.78 -9.81 12.13
N LEU A 167 6.91 -9.05 11.46
CA LEU A 167 7.15 -8.63 10.07
C LEU A 167 8.36 -7.69 9.92
N MET A 168 8.59 -6.78 10.88
CA MET A 168 9.79 -5.95 10.89
C MET A 168 11.06 -6.81 11.04
N ASN A 169 11.05 -7.82 11.92
CA ASN A 169 12.16 -8.76 12.04
C ASN A 169 12.39 -9.58 10.75
N ILE A 170 11.33 -10.02 10.08
CA ILE A 170 11.48 -10.67 8.76
C ILE A 170 12.17 -9.73 7.78
N LYS A 171 11.72 -8.47 7.70
CA LYS A 171 12.35 -7.45 6.85
C LYS A 171 13.83 -7.25 7.17
N PHE A 172 14.22 -7.20 8.45
CA PHE A 172 15.62 -7.00 8.85
C PHE A 172 16.53 -8.16 8.43
N ASN A 173 15.98 -9.37 8.28
CA ASN A 173 16.75 -10.55 7.89
C ASN A 173 16.71 -10.82 6.38
N LEU A 174 15.85 -10.12 5.61
CA LEU A 174 15.84 -10.20 4.15
C LEU A 174 16.89 -9.26 3.55
N SER A 175 17.63 -9.75 2.56
CA SER A 175 18.58 -8.92 1.82
C SER A 175 17.84 -7.84 1.01
N LYS A 176 18.52 -6.71 0.73
CA LYS A 176 17.95 -5.62 -0.05
C LYS A 176 17.46 -6.08 -1.43
N GLU A 177 18.18 -6.99 -2.07
CA GLU A 177 17.85 -7.54 -3.39
C GLU A 177 16.65 -8.50 -3.35
N ARG A 178 16.36 -9.09 -2.19
CA ARG A 178 15.28 -10.06 -2.03
C ARG A 178 14.04 -9.45 -1.40
N PHE A 179 14.15 -8.31 -0.73
CA PHE A 179 13.01 -7.68 -0.08
C PHE A 179 12.00 -7.09 -1.08
N ASN A 180 10.84 -7.73 -1.19
CA ASN A 180 9.66 -7.24 -1.90
C ASN A 180 8.38 -7.87 -1.28
N LYS A 181 7.20 -7.52 -1.79
CA LYS A 181 5.92 -8.02 -1.26
C LYS A 181 5.78 -9.54 -1.33
N ILE A 182 6.20 -10.17 -2.42
CA ILE A 182 6.16 -11.63 -2.60
C ILE A 182 7.08 -12.27 -1.57
N SER A 183 8.33 -11.83 -1.48
CA SER A 183 9.27 -12.38 -0.51
C SER A 183 8.79 -12.21 0.93
N LEU A 184 8.21 -11.07 1.29
CA LEU A 184 7.67 -10.88 2.63
C LEU A 184 6.55 -11.88 2.97
N GLN A 185 5.64 -12.13 2.02
CA GLN A 185 4.59 -13.14 2.16
C GLN A 185 5.17 -14.56 2.26
N GLN A 186 6.06 -14.93 1.34
CA GLN A 186 6.63 -16.28 1.31
C GLN A 186 7.54 -16.55 2.51
N THR A 187 8.35 -15.60 2.95
CA THR A 187 9.19 -15.76 4.15
C THR A 187 8.34 -15.89 5.42
N ALA A 188 7.24 -15.14 5.54
CA ALA A 188 6.31 -15.33 6.65
C ALA A 188 5.64 -16.72 6.60
N TYR A 189 5.32 -17.23 5.40
CA TYR A 189 4.80 -18.58 5.22
C TYR A 189 5.84 -19.65 5.61
N PHE A 190 7.09 -19.49 5.18
CA PHE A 190 8.18 -20.36 5.58
C PHE A 190 8.40 -20.36 7.10
N MET A 191 8.31 -19.20 7.75
CA MET A 191 8.38 -19.09 9.21
C MET A 191 7.24 -19.86 9.91
N ASN A 192 6.00 -19.79 9.39
CA ASN A 192 4.89 -20.60 9.91
C ASN A 192 5.21 -22.10 9.86
N ILE A 193 5.66 -22.60 8.70
CA ILE A 193 6.02 -24.01 8.51
C ILE A 193 7.15 -24.41 9.45
N LEU A 194 8.23 -23.62 9.49
CA LEU A 194 9.40 -23.90 10.32
C LEU A 194 9.08 -23.84 11.81
N SER A 195 8.18 -22.97 12.26
CA SER A 195 7.79 -22.89 13.67
C SER A 195 6.74 -23.93 14.10
N GLY A 196 6.11 -24.61 13.14
CA GLY A 196 4.98 -25.49 13.40
C GLY A 196 3.74 -24.75 13.94
N THR A 197 3.61 -23.44 13.68
CA THR A 197 2.49 -22.63 14.16
C THR A 197 1.76 -21.93 13.02
N ASP A 198 0.44 -21.77 13.19
CA ASP A 198 -0.40 -20.98 12.28
C ASP A 198 -0.44 -19.51 12.70
N TYR A 199 0.73 -18.86 12.82
CA TYR A 199 0.81 -17.46 13.26
C TYR A 199 0.10 -16.51 12.29
N PHE A 200 0.40 -16.65 10.99
CA PHE A 200 -0.35 -16.05 9.89
C PHE A 200 -1.24 -17.11 9.19
N HIS A 201 -2.30 -16.68 8.50
CA HIS A 201 -3.32 -17.57 7.94
C HIS A 201 -3.29 -17.54 6.41
N PHE A 202 -2.44 -18.37 5.82
CA PHE A 202 -2.18 -18.37 4.40
C PHE A 202 -3.23 -19.11 3.58
N LYS A 203 -3.61 -18.53 2.44
CA LYS A 203 -4.49 -19.15 1.44
C LYS A 203 -3.87 -19.06 0.05
N LYS A 204 -4.27 -19.96 -0.85
CA LYS A 204 -3.94 -19.88 -2.28
C LYS A 204 -4.26 -18.49 -2.84
N ALA A 205 -3.27 -17.82 -3.43
CA ALA A 205 -3.40 -16.54 -4.12
C ALA A 205 -2.54 -16.50 -5.40
N GLN A 206 -2.56 -15.37 -6.13
CA GLN A 206 -1.93 -15.24 -7.46
C GLN A 206 -0.45 -15.67 -7.47
N TYR A 207 0.36 -15.12 -6.58
CA TYR A 207 1.83 -15.33 -6.52
C TYR A 207 2.25 -16.33 -5.42
N GLY A 208 1.43 -17.34 -5.14
CA GLY A 208 1.67 -18.32 -4.07
C GLY A 208 0.75 -18.13 -2.87
N PRO A 209 1.03 -18.78 -1.72
CA PRO A 209 0.27 -18.56 -0.50
C PRO A 209 0.38 -17.10 -0.04
N CYS A 210 -0.74 -16.53 0.39
CA CYS A 210 -0.84 -15.14 0.85
C CYS A 210 -1.75 -15.03 2.07
N ASP A 211 -1.37 -14.20 3.04
CA ASP A 211 -2.24 -13.71 4.10
C ASP A 211 -2.46 -12.20 3.89
N HIS A 212 -3.72 -11.79 3.74
CA HIS A 212 -4.09 -10.39 3.54
C HIS A 212 -3.73 -9.50 4.75
N SER A 213 -3.67 -10.08 5.96
CA SER A 213 -3.29 -9.36 7.17
C SER A 213 -1.88 -8.77 7.07
N ILE A 214 -0.96 -9.42 6.35
CA ILE A 214 0.42 -8.95 6.16
C ILE A 214 0.46 -7.63 5.39
N GLU A 215 -0.42 -7.45 4.40
CA GLU A 215 -0.52 -6.18 3.64
C GLU A 215 -1.07 -5.04 4.51
N VAL A 216 -2.08 -5.35 5.33
CA VAL A 216 -2.67 -4.40 6.29
C VAL A 216 -1.63 -3.98 7.33
N ILE A 217 -0.93 -4.95 7.93
CA ILE A 217 0.13 -4.68 8.92
C ILE A 217 1.26 -3.88 8.27
N SER A 218 1.72 -4.24 7.07
CA SER A 218 2.76 -3.51 6.35
C SER A 218 2.36 -2.06 6.08
N THR A 219 1.09 -1.83 5.71
CA THR A 219 0.54 -0.48 5.53
C THR A 219 0.53 0.30 6.84
N ASN A 220 0.13 -0.35 7.94
CA ASN A 220 0.11 0.26 9.26
C ASN A 220 1.52 0.54 9.80
N ILE A 221 2.52 -0.31 9.50
CA ILE A 221 3.94 -0.05 9.82
C ILE A 221 4.40 1.25 9.15
N GLN A 222 4.08 1.43 7.87
CA GLN A 222 4.43 2.67 7.17
C GLN A 222 3.69 3.88 7.73
N ALA A 223 2.42 3.74 8.11
CA ALA A 223 1.67 4.80 8.77
C ALA A 223 2.28 5.15 10.14
N TYR A 224 2.73 4.14 10.88
CA TYR A 224 3.37 4.30 12.19
C TYR A 224 4.73 5.01 12.08
N GLN A 225 5.54 4.66 11.07
CA GLN A 225 6.78 5.38 10.76
C GLN A 225 6.52 6.88 10.51
N ARG A 226 5.48 7.19 9.72
CA ARG A 226 5.07 8.57 9.45
C ARG A 226 4.60 9.28 10.72
N TYR A 227 3.78 8.62 11.53
CA TYR A 227 3.25 9.19 12.77
C TYR A 227 4.35 9.58 13.76
N HIS A 228 5.38 8.74 13.90
CA HIS A 228 6.53 9.02 14.77
C HIS A 228 7.65 9.83 14.11
N ASN A 229 7.44 10.29 12.87
CA ASN A 229 8.44 11.02 12.09
C ASN A 229 9.81 10.31 12.01
N VAL A 230 9.78 8.99 11.78
CA VAL A 230 10.98 8.14 11.62
C VAL A 230 11.10 7.64 10.19
N ASN A 231 12.34 7.50 9.72
CA ASN A 231 12.63 7.21 8.31
C ASN A 231 12.94 5.72 8.07
N THR A 232 13.34 5.00 9.12
CA THR A 232 13.76 3.60 9.02
C THR A 232 12.76 2.67 9.73
N THR A 233 12.79 1.38 9.38
CA THR A 233 11.92 0.39 10.05
C THR A 233 12.48 0.04 11.43
N GLU A 234 13.79 0.16 11.61
CA GLU A 234 14.56 -0.03 12.83
C GLU A 234 14.19 0.99 13.91
N GLU A 235 14.04 2.27 13.53
CA GLU A 235 13.56 3.32 14.43
C GLU A 235 12.11 3.04 14.87
N ALA A 236 11.21 2.73 13.93
CA ALA A 236 9.83 2.39 14.25
C ALA A 236 9.73 1.13 15.14
N TYR A 237 10.57 0.13 14.88
CA TYR A 237 10.68 -1.08 15.70
C TYR A 237 11.09 -0.74 17.12
N THR A 238 12.09 0.13 17.30
CA THR A 238 12.56 0.53 18.64
C THR A 238 11.46 1.23 19.43
N ILE A 239 10.69 2.12 18.79
CA ILE A 239 9.56 2.80 19.43
C ILE A 239 8.46 1.78 19.77
N LEU A 240 8.10 0.92 18.82
CA LEU A 240 7.03 -0.07 19.02
C LEU A 240 7.39 -1.10 20.10
N MET A 241 8.63 -1.60 20.10
CA MET A 241 9.13 -2.52 21.11
C MET A 241 8.97 -1.91 22.50
N LYS A 242 9.41 -0.66 22.71
CA LYS A 242 9.26 0.06 23.99
C LYS A 242 7.80 0.16 24.44
N LYS A 243 6.85 0.31 23.51
CA LYS A 243 5.42 0.40 23.81
C LYS A 243 4.78 -0.95 24.11
N LEU A 244 5.21 -2.00 23.43
CA LEU A 244 4.65 -3.35 23.57
C LEU A 244 5.39 -4.21 24.60
N VAL A 245 6.38 -3.65 25.33
CA VAL A 245 7.17 -4.39 26.34
C VAL A 245 6.22 -5.00 27.36
N SER A 246 6.05 -6.30 27.23
CA SER A 246 5.45 -7.18 28.22
C SER A 246 6.22 -8.49 28.15
N ARG A 247 6.27 -9.22 29.28
CA ARG A 247 6.90 -10.54 29.34
C ARG A 247 6.37 -11.47 28.23
N THR A 248 5.05 -11.49 28.03
CA THR A 248 4.40 -12.31 27.01
C THR A 248 4.76 -11.89 25.58
N THR A 249 4.88 -10.59 25.30
CA THR A 249 5.32 -10.11 23.98
C THR A 249 6.75 -10.55 23.70
N GLN A 250 7.64 -10.42 24.69
CA GLN A 250 9.06 -10.77 24.57
C GLN A 250 9.24 -12.27 24.35
N GLU A 251 8.65 -13.11 25.21
CA GLU A 251 8.73 -14.58 25.10
C GLU A 251 8.24 -15.08 23.73
N LYS A 252 7.11 -14.54 23.23
CA LYS A 252 6.60 -14.91 21.91
C LYS A 252 7.51 -14.44 20.77
N LEU A 253 8.04 -13.23 20.86
CA LEU A 253 8.95 -12.72 19.82
C LEU A 253 10.25 -13.52 19.79
N GLU A 254 10.82 -13.82 20.96
CA GLU A 254 12.01 -14.66 21.12
C GLU A 254 11.80 -16.07 20.56
N PHE A 255 10.60 -16.65 20.76
CA PHE A 255 10.24 -17.91 20.13
C PHE A 255 10.29 -17.85 18.59
N TYR A 256 9.80 -16.77 17.97
CA TYR A 256 9.76 -16.66 16.51
C TYR A 256 11.10 -16.25 15.86
N ILE A 257 11.99 -15.56 16.58
CA ILE A 257 13.25 -15.04 16.02
C ILE A 257 14.11 -16.11 15.32
N PRO A 258 14.36 -17.31 15.90
CA PRO A 258 15.13 -18.35 15.23
C PRO A 258 14.51 -18.80 13.90
N PHE A 259 13.18 -18.94 13.85
CA PHE A 259 12.45 -19.34 12.64
C PHE A 259 12.43 -18.24 11.58
N ILE A 260 12.31 -16.98 12.00
CA ILE A 260 12.44 -15.82 11.11
C ILE A 260 13.81 -15.82 10.43
N LYS A 261 14.89 -16.03 11.19
CA LYS A 261 16.26 -16.09 10.66
C LYS A 261 16.42 -17.22 9.65
N GLN A 262 15.92 -18.41 9.96
CA GLN A 262 15.98 -19.56 9.06
C GLN A 262 15.16 -19.33 7.77
N ALA A 263 13.92 -18.87 7.90
CA ALA A 263 13.05 -18.57 6.76
C ALA A 263 13.65 -17.50 5.84
N ALA A 264 14.23 -16.45 6.41
CA ALA A 264 14.86 -15.37 5.66
C ALA A 264 16.16 -15.84 5.01
N ALA A 265 16.97 -16.66 5.68
CA ALA A 265 18.16 -17.28 5.10
C ALA A 265 17.82 -18.14 3.88
N PHE A 266 16.79 -18.98 3.98
CA PHE A 266 16.28 -19.74 2.83
C PHE A 266 15.87 -18.81 1.68
N THR A 267 15.07 -17.78 1.98
CA THR A 267 14.60 -16.82 0.98
C THR A 267 15.75 -16.08 0.30
N ASN A 268 16.78 -15.72 1.06
CA ASN A 268 17.95 -15.00 0.55
C ASN A 268 18.83 -15.86 -0.35
N ASN A 269 18.90 -17.17 -0.09
CA ASN A 269 19.70 -18.12 -0.86
C ASN A 269 19.05 -18.51 -2.19
N LEU A 270 17.76 -18.24 -2.40
CA LEU A 270 17.09 -18.49 -3.67
C LEU A 270 17.57 -17.50 -4.74
N GLU A 271 17.69 -17.96 -5.98
CA GLU A 271 18.33 -17.23 -7.08
C GLU A 271 17.58 -15.96 -7.51
N SER A 272 16.26 -15.92 -7.32
CA SER A 272 15.41 -14.81 -7.76
C SER A 272 14.09 -14.71 -6.98
N ILE A 273 13.35 -13.62 -7.18
CA ILE A 273 12.00 -13.45 -6.64
C ILE A 273 11.05 -14.52 -7.20
N GLN A 274 11.24 -14.92 -8.46
CA GLN A 274 10.48 -16.00 -9.08
C GLN A 274 10.76 -17.35 -8.39
N ALA A 275 12.00 -17.63 -8.02
CA ALA A 275 12.35 -18.83 -7.26
C ALA A 275 11.69 -18.84 -5.86
N VAL A 276 11.58 -17.67 -5.20
CA VAL A 276 10.84 -17.52 -3.93
C VAL A 276 9.35 -17.83 -4.10
N GLU A 277 8.71 -17.28 -5.14
CA GLU A 277 7.33 -17.60 -5.51
C GLU A 277 7.15 -19.11 -5.78
N GLY A 278 8.10 -19.71 -6.49
CA GLY A 278 8.11 -21.13 -6.81
C GLY A 278 8.17 -22.01 -5.56
N ALA A 279 9.13 -21.76 -4.68
CA ALA A 279 9.28 -22.49 -3.42
C ALA A 279 8.02 -22.36 -2.54
N GLY A 280 7.47 -21.14 -2.40
CA GLY A 280 6.23 -20.93 -1.64
C GLY A 280 5.04 -21.69 -2.21
N THR A 281 4.89 -21.71 -3.53
CA THR A 281 3.81 -22.42 -4.22
C THR A 281 3.94 -23.93 -4.07
N ALA A 282 5.14 -24.49 -4.32
CA ALA A 282 5.39 -25.94 -4.18
C ALA A 282 5.19 -26.40 -2.74
N LEU A 283 5.71 -25.66 -1.76
CA LEU A 283 5.54 -25.97 -0.35
C LEU A 283 4.07 -25.94 0.08
N TYR A 284 3.28 -25.00 -0.43
CA TYR A 284 1.84 -24.97 -0.16
C TYR A 284 1.12 -26.19 -0.74
N LEU A 285 1.44 -26.61 -1.96
CA LEU A 285 0.84 -27.82 -2.54
C LEU A 285 1.17 -29.06 -1.71
N ILE A 286 2.41 -29.20 -1.24
CA ILE A 286 2.83 -30.30 -0.37
C ILE A 286 2.15 -30.20 1.00
N GLN A 287 1.99 -29.01 1.57
CA GLN A 287 1.27 -28.84 2.85
C GLN A 287 -0.19 -29.29 2.76
N GLN A 288 -0.86 -29.03 1.63
CA GLN A 288 -2.27 -29.37 1.44
C GLN A 288 -2.51 -30.83 1.03
N ASN A 289 -1.46 -31.59 0.67
CA ASN A 289 -1.58 -32.95 0.18
C ASN A 289 -0.55 -33.87 0.86
N VAL A 290 -1.01 -34.93 1.51
CA VAL A 290 -0.12 -35.91 2.13
C VAL A 290 0.57 -36.75 1.04
N ASN A 291 1.89 -36.89 1.11
CA ASN A 291 2.71 -37.75 0.23
C ASN A 291 2.57 -37.39 -1.27
N LEU A 292 2.72 -36.10 -1.61
CA LEU A 292 2.54 -35.63 -2.98
C LEU A 292 3.79 -35.95 -3.84
N LYS A 293 3.63 -36.73 -4.90
CA LYS A 293 4.73 -37.09 -5.81
C LYS A 293 5.18 -35.90 -6.65
N LEU A 294 6.46 -35.89 -7.07
CA LEU A 294 7.02 -34.82 -7.90
C LEU A 294 6.21 -34.52 -9.17
N SER A 295 5.76 -35.57 -9.87
CA SER A 295 4.91 -35.45 -11.06
C SER A 295 3.59 -34.73 -10.77
N ASP A 296 2.99 -35.00 -9.61
CA ASP A 296 1.74 -34.38 -9.18
C ASP A 296 1.96 -32.95 -8.69
N ILE A 297 3.10 -32.66 -8.04
CA ILE A 297 3.52 -31.29 -7.71
C ILE A 297 3.59 -30.45 -9.00
N ILE A 298 4.33 -30.92 -10.01
CA ILE A 298 4.49 -30.21 -11.29
C ILE A 298 3.12 -29.96 -11.95
N LYS A 299 2.27 -30.99 -12.00
CA LYS A 299 0.93 -30.87 -12.57
C LYS A 299 0.07 -29.85 -11.82
N GLN A 300 -0.04 -29.97 -10.50
CA GLN A 300 -0.86 -29.06 -9.68
C GLN A 300 -0.30 -27.63 -9.68
N PHE A 301 1.02 -27.47 -9.74
CA PHE A 301 1.68 -26.18 -9.86
C PHE A 301 1.31 -25.49 -11.17
N LYS A 302 1.35 -26.19 -12.30
CA LYS A 302 0.88 -25.65 -13.58
C LYS A 302 -0.62 -25.38 -13.59
N MET A 303 -1.41 -26.15 -12.84
CA MET A 303 -2.85 -25.87 -12.63
C MET A 303 -3.13 -24.71 -11.66
N TRP A 304 -2.10 -24.09 -11.07
CA TRP A 304 -2.30 -22.98 -10.14
C TRP A 304 -2.99 -21.78 -10.81
N SER A 305 -2.50 -21.40 -12.00
CA SER A 305 -3.07 -20.42 -12.93
C SER A 305 -2.39 -20.51 -14.30
N GLU A 306 -3.05 -20.01 -15.35
CA GLU A 306 -2.47 -19.95 -16.71
C GLU A 306 -1.16 -19.15 -16.75
N ASP A 307 -1.13 -17.98 -16.10
CA ASP A 307 0.07 -17.14 -15.97
C ASP A 307 1.23 -17.90 -15.32
N LYS A 308 0.97 -18.66 -14.25
CA LYS A 308 2.01 -19.41 -13.56
C LYS A 308 2.53 -20.56 -14.41
N ALA A 309 1.65 -21.26 -15.13
CA ALA A 309 2.03 -22.31 -16.07
C ALA A 309 2.96 -21.78 -17.18
N ALA A 310 2.73 -20.54 -17.65
CA ALA A 310 3.55 -19.92 -18.68
C ALA A 310 4.92 -19.45 -18.16
N ARG A 311 4.99 -18.95 -16.92
CA ARG A 311 6.23 -18.40 -16.35
C ARG A 311 7.18 -19.45 -15.78
N PHE A 312 6.67 -20.59 -15.32
CA PHE A 312 7.48 -21.61 -14.63
C PHE A 312 7.69 -22.86 -15.50
N SER A 313 8.95 -23.10 -15.88
CA SER A 313 9.35 -24.36 -16.50
C SER A 313 9.30 -25.52 -15.48
N GLU A 314 9.22 -26.76 -15.96
CA GLU A 314 9.26 -27.92 -15.05
C GLU A 314 10.58 -27.99 -14.28
N GLU A 315 11.70 -27.67 -14.93
CA GLU A 315 13.01 -27.56 -14.28
C GLU A 315 13.00 -26.56 -13.13
N SER A 316 12.34 -25.39 -13.29
CA SER A 316 12.24 -24.39 -12.22
C SER A 316 11.38 -24.88 -11.04
N ILE A 317 10.34 -25.67 -11.32
CA ILE A 317 9.48 -26.26 -10.27
C ILE A 317 10.25 -27.35 -9.52
N ILE A 318 11.00 -28.20 -10.24
CA ILE A 318 11.86 -29.22 -9.65
C ILE A 318 12.94 -28.57 -8.78
N SER A 319 13.60 -27.51 -9.28
CA SER A 319 14.59 -26.75 -8.51
C SER A 319 14.01 -26.17 -7.22
N ALA A 320 12.76 -25.68 -7.25
CA ALA A 320 12.06 -25.21 -6.06
C ALA A 320 11.82 -26.34 -5.03
N VAL A 321 11.38 -27.53 -5.48
CA VAL A 321 11.19 -28.71 -4.61
C VAL A 321 12.52 -29.17 -4.01
N ASN A 322 13.56 -29.28 -4.83
CA ASN A 322 14.91 -29.66 -4.37
C ASN A 322 15.45 -28.67 -3.34
N SER A 323 15.21 -27.36 -3.53
CA SER A 323 15.62 -26.33 -2.59
C SER A 323 14.90 -26.47 -1.24
N LEU A 324 13.59 -26.77 -1.26
CA LEU A 324 12.80 -27.03 -0.05
C LEU A 324 13.29 -28.27 0.71
N GLU A 325 13.58 -29.34 -0.01
CA GLU A 325 14.10 -30.59 0.56
C GLU A 325 15.49 -30.39 1.16
N ALA A 326 16.40 -29.79 0.39
CA ALA A 326 17.78 -29.52 0.83
C ALA A 326 17.83 -28.62 2.08
N PHE A 327 16.92 -27.65 2.18
CA PHE A 327 16.82 -26.80 3.37
C PHE A 327 16.08 -27.49 4.54
N GLY A 328 15.34 -28.56 4.27
CA GLY A 328 14.67 -29.37 5.29
C GLY A 328 13.23 -28.98 5.61
N PHE A 329 12.54 -28.24 4.73
CA PHE A 329 11.09 -28.00 4.85
C PHE A 329 10.27 -29.25 4.60
N ILE A 330 10.74 -30.08 3.69
CA ILE A 330 10.07 -31.30 3.22
C ILE A 330 11.07 -32.46 3.25
N GLU A 331 10.55 -33.67 3.21
CA GLU A 331 11.32 -34.89 3.00
C GLU A 331 10.68 -35.72 1.88
N ASP A 332 11.51 -36.30 1.01
CA ASP A 332 11.06 -37.30 0.05
C ASP A 332 10.87 -38.65 0.76
N THR A 333 9.69 -39.24 0.62
CA THR A 333 9.39 -40.57 1.14
C THR A 333 9.07 -41.49 -0.02
N PHE A 334 9.06 -42.81 0.21
CA PHE A 334 8.63 -43.77 -0.82
C PHE A 334 7.22 -43.46 -1.39
N LEU A 335 6.38 -42.77 -0.62
CA LEU A 335 5.02 -42.43 -1.02
C LEU A 335 4.93 -41.06 -1.73
N GLY A 336 5.95 -40.22 -1.63
CA GLY A 336 6.00 -38.83 -2.12
C GLY A 336 6.46 -37.85 -1.04
N TYR A 337 6.46 -36.56 -1.38
CA TYR A 337 6.92 -35.51 -0.47
C TYR A 337 5.91 -35.21 0.64
N THR A 338 6.42 -34.94 1.84
CA THR A 338 5.65 -34.47 2.99
C THR A 338 6.37 -33.34 3.72
N ILE A 339 5.63 -32.54 4.50
CA ILE A 339 6.23 -31.54 5.39
C ILE A 339 7.03 -32.27 6.47
N LYS A 340 8.28 -31.87 6.67
CA LYS A 340 9.13 -32.47 7.69
C LYS A 340 8.60 -32.12 9.08
N PRO A 341 8.28 -33.10 9.93
CA PRO A 341 7.75 -32.81 11.26
C PRO A 341 8.79 -32.09 12.11
N HIS A 342 8.36 -31.04 12.78
CA HIS A 342 9.24 -30.24 13.61
C HIS A 342 9.63 -31.04 14.86
N ARG A 343 10.89 -31.47 14.94
CA ARG A 343 11.44 -32.05 16.17
C ARG A 343 11.85 -30.89 17.09
N THR A 344 11.07 -30.61 18.12
CA THR A 344 11.55 -29.83 19.26
C THR A 344 12.67 -30.61 19.92
N GLN A 345 13.91 -30.10 19.80
CA GLN A 345 14.99 -30.49 20.72
C GLN A 345 14.83 -29.74 22.04
#